data_AF-A0A2G8K415-F1
#
_entry.id   AF-A0A2G8K415-F1
#
_cell.length_a   1.000
_cell.length_b   1.000
_cell.length_c   1.000
_cell.angle_alpha   90.00
_cell.angle_beta   90.00
_cell.angle_gamma   90.00
#
_symmetry.space_group_name_H-M   'P 1'
#
loop_
_entity.id
_entity.type
_entity.pdbx_description
1 polymer ?
#
loop_
_entity_poly.entity_id
_entity_poly.type
_entity_poly.pdbx_seq_one_letter_code
_entity_poly.pdbx_strand_id
1 'polypeptide(L)'
;MASSSESFVNRSFIFVILILLYISLSDAACSRGCQCYRAGTTTEDWIKCDKGRMTKFPRSISRTREVVLIRDNLIQEIPANPFGTSSVTEVQYVFLDNNRIDTIADGAFSVPRQLRVLSLMNNRLEEITSRQFMGANGIEKLHMDGNYIVEIKPNVFIDMWRLKILSLAGNIINSIESNAFNGLAELHELYLNDNRLAILNDGIFAGFRDIKKID
;
A
#
# COMPACT_ATOMS: atom_id res chain seq x y z
N MET A 1 -33.93 21.10 -59.74
CA MET A 1 -33.85 19.74 -59.14
C MET A 1 -32.45 19.55 -58.61
N ALA A 2 -32.19 19.97 -57.36
CA ALA A 2 -30.91 19.76 -56.71
C ALA A 2 -31.16 19.73 -55.20
N SER A 3 -31.15 18.55 -54.60
CA SER A 3 -30.86 18.35 -53.17
C SER A 3 -30.92 16.86 -52.83
N SER A 4 -29.77 16.20 -52.70
CA SER A 4 -29.64 14.97 -51.87
C SER A 4 -28.19 14.46 -51.74
N SER A 5 -27.18 15.34 -51.60
CA SER A 5 -25.80 14.91 -51.31
C SER A 5 -25.22 15.39 -49.97
N GLU A 6 -25.94 16.21 -49.18
CA GLU A 6 -25.41 16.76 -47.92
C GLU A 6 -25.68 15.90 -46.67
N SER A 7 -26.48 14.82 -46.75
CA SER A 7 -26.89 14.07 -45.56
C SER A 7 -25.96 12.92 -45.16
N PHE A 8 -25.02 12.50 -46.02
CA PHE A 8 -24.18 11.34 -45.76
C PHE A 8 -22.81 11.67 -45.14
N VAL A 9 -22.26 12.86 -45.44
CA VAL A 9 -20.96 13.31 -44.91
C VAL A 9 -21.07 13.63 -43.41
N ASN A 10 -22.18 14.22 -42.97
CA ASN A 10 -22.33 14.67 -41.58
C ASN A 10 -22.49 13.53 -40.54
N ARG A 11 -23.09 12.40 -40.93
CA ARG A 11 -23.27 11.25 -40.02
C ARG A 11 -21.97 10.50 -39.74
N SER A 12 -21.08 10.42 -40.73
CA SER A 12 -19.78 9.76 -40.57
C SER A 12 -18.83 10.58 -39.70
N PHE A 13 -18.85 11.91 -39.80
CA PHE A 13 -18.06 12.79 -38.93
C PHE A 13 -18.51 12.77 -37.48
N ILE A 14 -19.83 12.75 -37.22
CA ILE A 14 -20.36 12.60 -35.85
C ILE A 14 -19.96 11.25 -35.25
N PHE A 15 -19.98 10.16 -36.04
CA PHE A 15 -19.57 8.84 -35.57
C PHE A 15 -18.06 8.78 -35.25
N VAL A 16 -17.21 9.39 -36.08
CA VAL A 16 -15.77 9.49 -35.84
C VAL A 16 -15.48 10.38 -34.63
N ILE A 17 -16.19 11.50 -34.45
CA ILE A 17 -16.07 12.35 -33.26
C ILE A 17 -16.55 11.63 -32.01
N LEU A 18 -17.65 10.86 -32.07
CA LEU A 18 -18.11 10.05 -30.95
C LEU A 18 -17.16 8.89 -30.64
N ILE A 19 -16.55 8.25 -31.64
CA ILE A 19 -15.52 7.22 -31.45
C ILE A 19 -14.24 7.84 -30.89
N LEU A 20 -13.79 8.99 -31.38
CA LEU A 20 -12.62 9.70 -30.83
C LEU A 20 -12.90 10.25 -29.43
N LEU A 21 -14.11 10.72 -29.15
CA LEU A 21 -14.56 11.09 -27.80
C LEU A 21 -14.63 9.85 -26.90
N TYR A 22 -15.14 8.72 -27.38
CA TYR A 22 -15.20 7.45 -26.66
C TYR A 22 -13.81 6.86 -26.38
N ILE A 23 -12.88 6.94 -27.33
CA ILE A 23 -11.46 6.57 -27.16
C ILE A 23 -10.75 7.55 -26.22
N SER A 24 -11.07 8.85 -26.27
CA SER A 24 -10.53 9.83 -25.31
C SER A 24 -11.15 9.69 -23.90
N LEU A 25 -12.37 9.15 -23.80
CA LEU A 25 -13.06 8.83 -22.54
C LEU A 25 -12.59 7.47 -21.98
N SER A 26 -12.08 6.55 -22.80
CA SER A 26 -11.50 5.29 -22.34
C SER A 26 -10.08 5.45 -21.77
N ASP A 27 -9.40 6.55 -22.11
CA ASP A 27 -8.05 6.92 -21.63
C ASP A 27 -8.02 7.69 -20.28
N ALA A 28 -9.18 7.90 -19.64
CA ALA A 28 -9.36 8.92 -18.60
C ALA A 28 -9.29 8.47 -17.12
N ALA A 29 -8.34 7.62 -16.67
CA ALA A 29 -8.25 7.39 -15.21
C ALA A 29 -6.90 6.98 -14.59
N CYS A 30 -5.90 6.55 -15.35
CA CYS A 30 -4.65 6.12 -14.74
C CYS A 30 -3.77 7.33 -14.36
N SER A 31 -3.13 7.31 -13.18
CA SER A 31 -2.19 8.38 -12.80
C SER A 31 -1.02 8.43 -13.78
N ARG A 32 -0.52 9.63 -14.09
CA ARG A 32 0.62 9.80 -15.01
C ARG A 32 1.83 9.01 -14.49
N GLY A 33 2.41 8.17 -15.35
CA GLY A 33 3.53 7.29 -14.98
C GLY A 33 3.10 5.92 -14.45
N CYS A 34 1.80 5.64 -14.39
CA CYS A 34 1.27 4.34 -14.04
C CYS A 34 0.70 3.61 -15.26
N GLN A 35 0.77 2.28 -15.21
CA GLN A 35 0.04 1.35 -16.05
C GLN A 35 -1.10 0.80 -15.22
N CYS A 36 -2.32 0.90 -15.74
CA CYS A 36 -3.50 0.37 -15.09
C CYS A 36 -4.18 -0.60 -16.06
N TYR A 37 -4.65 -1.73 -15.56
CA TYR A 37 -5.31 -2.76 -16.37
C TYR A 37 -6.74 -3.01 -15.92
N ARG A 38 -7.66 -3.03 -16.89
CA ARG A 38 -9.08 -3.34 -16.72
C ARG A 38 -9.44 -4.62 -17.48
N ALA A 39 -9.79 -5.70 -16.79
CA ALA A 39 -10.48 -6.83 -17.42
C ALA A 39 -11.99 -6.55 -17.58
N GLY A 40 -12.36 -5.58 -18.41
CA GLY A 40 -13.77 -5.38 -18.80
C GLY A 40 -14.71 -4.85 -17.70
N THR A 41 -14.18 -4.28 -16.62
CA THR A 41 -14.98 -3.65 -15.54
C THR A 41 -14.61 -2.17 -15.34
N THR A 42 -15.35 -1.46 -14.48
CA THR A 42 -15.12 -0.03 -14.15
C THR A 42 -13.94 0.21 -13.19
N THR A 43 -13.33 -0.87 -12.67
CA THR A 43 -12.20 -0.86 -11.75
C THR A 43 -10.97 -1.51 -12.39
N GLU A 44 -9.79 -1.10 -11.94
CA GLU A 44 -8.49 -1.65 -12.35
C GLU A 44 -8.17 -2.89 -11.49
N ASP A 45 -7.82 -4.02 -12.11
CA ASP A 45 -7.42 -5.21 -11.35
C ASP A 45 -6.05 -4.99 -10.70
N TRP A 46 -5.13 -4.36 -11.45
CA TRP A 46 -3.84 -3.92 -10.94
C TRP A 46 -3.47 -2.52 -11.42
N ILE A 47 -2.72 -1.82 -10.57
CA ILE A 47 -2.08 -0.55 -10.88
C ILE A 47 -0.58 -0.70 -10.65
N LYS A 48 0.22 -0.34 -11.65
CA LYS A 48 1.68 -0.39 -11.59
C LYS A 48 2.29 0.97 -11.94
N CYS A 49 2.90 1.60 -10.96
CA CYS A 49 3.55 2.91 -11.05
C CYS A 49 5.07 2.81 -10.84
N ASP A 50 5.66 1.62 -10.97
CA ASP A 50 7.08 1.40 -10.69
C ASP A 50 8.00 2.29 -11.55
N LYS A 51 9.11 2.77 -10.96
CA LYS A 51 10.19 3.48 -11.68
C LYS A 51 9.75 4.78 -12.38
N GLY A 52 8.67 5.40 -11.90
CA GLY A 52 8.11 6.63 -12.46
C GLY A 52 8.80 7.93 -11.99
N ARG A 53 9.82 7.85 -11.12
CA ARG A 53 10.43 9.01 -10.42
C ARG A 53 9.40 9.87 -9.69
N MET A 54 8.31 9.25 -9.23
CA MET A 54 7.20 9.94 -8.58
C MET A 54 7.63 10.44 -7.22
N THR A 55 7.37 11.72 -6.92
CA THR A 55 7.67 12.31 -5.59
C THR A 55 6.43 12.38 -4.70
N LYS A 56 5.25 12.17 -5.28
CA LYS A 56 3.96 12.19 -4.58
C LYS A 56 3.22 10.89 -4.82
N PHE A 57 2.44 10.50 -3.82
CA PHE A 57 1.57 9.35 -3.90
C PHE A 57 0.52 9.53 -5.04
N PRO A 58 0.30 8.52 -5.91
CA PRO A 58 -0.64 8.61 -7.03
C PRO A 58 -2.09 8.79 -6.57
N ARG A 59 -2.84 9.70 -7.21
CA ARG A 59 -4.22 10.04 -6.82
C ARG A 59 -5.29 9.09 -7.36
N SER A 60 -4.97 8.32 -8.41
CA SER A 60 -5.96 7.48 -9.12
C SER A 60 -6.12 6.07 -8.55
N ILE A 61 -5.54 5.76 -7.40
CA ILE A 61 -5.53 4.38 -6.89
C ILE A 61 -6.84 3.94 -6.22
N SER A 62 -7.82 4.85 -6.10
CA SER A 62 -9.15 4.55 -5.53
C SER A 62 -10.01 3.63 -6.40
N ARG A 63 -9.59 3.30 -7.62
CA ARG A 63 -10.31 2.43 -8.55
C ARG A 63 -9.71 1.03 -8.67
N THR A 64 -8.80 0.62 -7.79
CA THR A 64 -8.15 -0.68 -7.89
C THR A 64 -8.76 -1.76 -7.00
N ARG A 65 -8.77 -3.00 -7.50
CA ARG A 65 -9.36 -4.15 -6.82
C ARG A 65 -8.38 -5.08 -6.15
N GLU A 66 -7.11 -5.16 -6.56
CA GLU A 66 -6.27 -6.24 -6.05
C GLU A 66 -4.84 -5.80 -5.74
N VAL A 67 -4.11 -5.31 -6.74
CA VAL A 67 -2.66 -5.09 -6.63
C VAL A 67 -2.26 -3.66 -6.95
N VAL A 68 -1.52 -3.03 -6.04
CA VAL A 68 -0.91 -1.70 -6.21
C VAL A 68 0.61 -1.82 -6.09
N LEU A 69 1.31 -1.58 -7.19
CA LEU A 69 2.78 -1.56 -7.27
C LEU A 69 3.24 -0.12 -7.45
N ILE A 70 3.95 0.44 -6.47
CA ILE A 70 4.51 1.80 -6.53
C ILE A 70 5.96 1.74 -6.07
N ARG A 71 6.77 0.87 -6.68
CA ARG A 71 8.16 0.63 -6.27
C ARG A 71 9.15 1.53 -7.01
N ASP A 72 10.35 1.65 -6.47
CA ASP A 72 11.47 2.35 -7.13
C ASP A 72 11.11 3.80 -7.52
N ASN A 73 10.48 4.53 -6.60
CA ASN A 73 10.06 5.91 -6.78
C ASN A 73 10.74 6.81 -5.72
N LEU A 74 10.29 8.06 -5.62
CA LEU A 74 10.87 9.08 -4.74
C LEU A 74 9.83 9.61 -3.73
N ILE A 75 8.80 8.82 -3.44
CA ILE A 75 7.69 9.21 -2.55
C ILE A 75 8.21 9.27 -1.12
N GLN A 76 7.86 10.34 -0.40
CA GLN A 76 8.27 10.57 1.00
C GLN A 76 7.13 10.32 1.99
N GLU A 77 5.89 10.46 1.56
CA GLU A 77 4.73 10.39 2.46
C GLU A 77 3.66 9.46 1.90
N ILE A 78 3.12 8.59 2.76
CA ILE A 78 1.85 7.91 2.53
C ILE A 78 0.74 8.80 3.12
N PRO A 79 -0.12 9.39 2.29
CA PRO A 79 -1.16 10.29 2.76
C PRO A 79 -2.28 9.53 3.47
N ALA A 80 -3.15 10.25 4.18
CA ALA A 80 -4.38 9.69 4.72
C ALA A 80 -5.29 9.18 3.60
N ASN A 81 -5.90 8.01 3.81
CA ASN A 81 -6.80 7.36 2.86
C ASN A 81 -6.23 7.25 1.43
N PRO A 82 -5.00 6.71 1.25
CA PRO A 82 -4.35 6.69 -0.05
C PRO A 82 -5.18 5.89 -1.07
N PHE A 83 -5.85 4.82 -0.63
CA PHE A 83 -6.72 3.95 -1.45
C PHE A 83 -8.16 4.47 -1.60
N GLY A 84 -8.40 5.75 -1.28
CA GLY A 84 -9.72 6.37 -1.29
C GLY A 84 -10.47 6.20 0.03
N THR A 85 -11.67 6.77 0.09
CA THR A 85 -12.52 6.83 1.30
C THR A 85 -13.67 5.81 1.29
N SER A 86 -13.79 5.03 0.21
CA SER A 86 -14.84 4.03 0.08
C SER A 86 -14.42 2.73 0.74
N SER A 87 -15.24 2.21 1.67
CA SER A 87 -15.04 0.92 2.32
C SER A 87 -15.15 -0.29 1.38
N VAL A 88 -15.53 -0.06 0.12
CA VAL A 88 -15.66 -1.08 -0.94
C VAL A 88 -14.35 -1.22 -1.73
N THR A 89 -13.25 -0.62 -1.29
CA THR A 89 -11.95 -0.86 -1.92
C THR A 89 -11.50 -2.30 -1.65
N GLU A 90 -11.15 -3.02 -2.72
CA GLU A 90 -10.84 -4.46 -2.66
C GLU A 90 -9.32 -4.71 -2.57
N VAL A 91 -8.48 -3.67 -2.55
CA VAL A 91 -7.00 -3.79 -2.56
C VAL A 91 -6.51 -4.80 -1.54
N GLN A 92 -5.74 -5.78 -2.01
CA GLN A 92 -5.22 -6.88 -1.21
C GLN A 92 -3.69 -6.84 -1.06
N TYR A 93 -2.99 -6.30 -2.06
CA TYR A 93 -1.53 -6.32 -2.13
C TYR A 93 -1.00 -4.93 -2.47
N VAL A 94 -0.19 -4.37 -1.58
CA VAL A 94 0.43 -3.05 -1.76
C VAL A 94 1.93 -3.18 -1.61
N PHE A 95 2.67 -2.78 -2.64
CA PHE A 95 4.12 -2.76 -2.66
C PHE A 95 4.63 -1.34 -2.89
N LEU A 96 5.27 -0.78 -1.88
CA LEU A 96 5.81 0.58 -1.83
C LEU A 96 7.35 0.58 -1.66
N ASP A 97 7.98 -0.53 -2.03
CA ASP A 97 9.40 -0.79 -1.82
C ASP A 97 10.29 0.21 -2.55
N ASN A 98 11.50 0.45 -2.02
CA ASN A 98 12.52 1.29 -2.63
C ASN A 98 11.99 2.71 -2.95
N ASN A 99 11.30 3.34 -2.01
CA ASN A 99 10.92 4.74 -2.06
C ASN A 99 11.78 5.56 -1.09
N ARG A 100 11.29 6.73 -0.70
CA ARG A 100 11.91 7.59 0.32
C ARG A 100 10.95 7.82 1.48
N ILE A 101 10.04 6.88 1.73
CA ILE A 101 8.94 7.07 2.66
C ILE A 101 9.50 7.19 4.07
N ASP A 102 9.35 8.37 4.67
CA ASP A 102 9.71 8.66 6.05
C ASP A 102 8.48 8.88 6.93
N THR A 103 7.33 9.16 6.31
CA THR A 103 6.09 9.51 7.01
C THR A 103 4.92 8.69 6.50
N ILE A 104 4.16 8.11 7.45
CA ILE A 104 2.86 7.47 7.21
C ILE A 104 1.82 8.28 7.97
N ALA A 105 0.75 8.70 7.29
CA ALA A 105 -0.36 9.39 7.93
C ALA A 105 -1.14 8.45 8.87
N ASP A 106 -1.74 9.01 9.91
CA ASP A 106 -2.58 8.27 10.87
C ASP A 106 -3.73 7.57 10.15
N GLY A 107 -3.93 6.28 10.46
CA GLY A 107 -5.00 5.46 9.89
C GLY A 107 -4.92 5.26 8.37
N ALA A 108 -3.73 5.43 7.74
CA ALA A 108 -3.56 5.31 6.29
C ALA A 108 -4.11 3.99 5.72
N PHE A 109 -4.11 2.92 6.51
CA PHE A 109 -4.56 1.58 6.10
C PHE A 109 -5.90 1.15 6.71
N SER A 110 -6.68 2.08 7.28
CA SER A 110 -7.97 1.80 7.93
C SER A 110 -9.13 1.50 6.96
N VAL A 111 -9.05 2.03 5.73
CA VAL A 111 -10.11 1.88 4.71
C VAL A 111 -10.02 0.55 3.94
N PRO A 112 -8.85 0.11 3.43
CA PRO A 112 -8.76 -1.13 2.65
C PRO A 112 -8.86 -2.37 3.54
N ARG A 113 -10.09 -2.76 3.87
CA ARG A 113 -10.37 -3.89 4.77
C ARG A 113 -9.93 -5.25 4.23
N GLN A 114 -9.67 -5.33 2.93
CA GLN A 114 -9.15 -6.53 2.27
C GLN A 114 -7.63 -6.51 2.11
N LEU A 115 -6.92 -5.49 2.61
CA LEU A 115 -5.47 -5.42 2.50
C LEU A 115 -4.82 -6.53 3.32
N ARG A 116 -4.13 -7.46 2.64
CA ARG A 116 -3.48 -8.64 3.25
C ARG A 116 -1.97 -8.49 3.32
N VAL A 117 -1.36 -7.88 2.30
CA VAL A 117 0.09 -7.72 2.22
C VAL A 117 0.44 -6.26 2.01
N LEU A 118 1.26 -5.75 2.91
CA LEU A 118 1.87 -4.42 2.80
C LEU A 118 3.39 -4.56 2.84
N SER A 119 4.04 -4.08 1.80
CA SER A 119 5.50 -4.03 1.71
C SER A 119 5.98 -2.59 1.64
N LEU A 120 6.84 -2.22 2.58
CA LEU A 120 7.47 -0.92 2.77
C LEU A 120 9.01 -1.08 2.82
N MET A 121 9.55 -2.12 2.19
CA MET A 121 10.98 -2.43 2.27
C MET A 121 11.84 -1.31 1.68
N ASN A 122 13.03 -1.12 2.23
CA ASN A 122 14.03 -0.16 1.74
C ASN A 122 13.46 1.26 1.60
N ASN A 123 12.82 1.76 2.65
CA ASN A 123 12.32 3.12 2.75
C ASN A 123 13.16 3.92 3.75
N ARG A 124 12.60 4.97 4.35
CA ARG A 124 13.28 5.90 5.27
C ARG A 124 12.55 6.03 6.61
N LEU A 125 11.79 5.01 7.00
CA LEU A 125 11.05 5.04 8.26
C LEU A 125 12.01 4.98 9.43
N GLU A 126 11.99 6.01 10.27
CA GLU A 126 12.79 6.09 11.51
C GLU A 126 11.95 5.75 12.75
N GLU A 127 10.65 6.08 12.72
CA GLU A 127 9.70 5.79 13.79
C GLU A 127 8.41 5.20 13.24
N ILE A 128 7.81 4.31 14.03
CA ILE A 128 6.49 3.73 13.79
C ILE A 128 5.62 3.88 15.03
N THR A 129 4.34 4.21 14.83
CA THR A 129 3.38 4.45 15.91
C THR A 129 2.08 3.71 15.68
N SER A 130 1.37 3.39 16.77
CA SER A 130 0.06 2.72 16.70
C SER A 130 -0.98 3.49 15.92
N ARG A 131 -0.91 4.83 15.88
CA ARG A 131 -1.86 5.67 15.13
C ARG A 131 -1.77 5.46 13.62
N GLN A 132 -0.60 5.17 13.09
CA GLN A 132 -0.38 4.95 11.66
C GLN A 132 -1.05 3.66 11.17
N PHE A 133 -1.07 2.64 12.02
CA PHE A 133 -1.66 1.33 11.74
C PHE A 133 -3.06 1.13 12.35
N MET A 134 -3.67 2.20 12.87
CA MET A 134 -5.02 2.14 13.43
C MET A 134 -6.00 1.60 12.38
N GLY A 135 -6.75 0.56 12.76
CA GLY A 135 -7.71 -0.09 11.88
C GLY A 135 -7.12 -0.98 10.77
N ALA A 136 -5.79 -1.23 10.76
CA ALA A 136 -5.11 -2.10 9.79
C ALA A 136 -5.32 -3.61 10.06
N ASN A 137 -6.55 -3.97 10.44
CA ASN A 137 -6.95 -5.26 10.99
C ASN A 137 -6.84 -6.42 9.98
N GLY A 138 -6.82 -6.12 8.68
CA GLY A 138 -6.79 -7.12 7.61
C GLY A 138 -5.39 -7.62 7.26
N ILE A 139 -4.34 -6.90 7.65
CA ILE A 139 -2.97 -7.17 7.18
C ILE A 139 -2.47 -8.48 7.78
N GLU A 140 -2.07 -9.41 6.91
CA GLU A 140 -1.50 -10.71 7.26
C GLU A 140 0.04 -10.72 7.17
N LYS A 141 0.62 -9.87 6.31
CA LYS A 141 2.07 -9.75 6.12
C LYS A 141 2.48 -8.30 6.03
N LEU A 142 3.43 -7.92 6.89
CA LEU A 142 4.02 -6.58 6.90
C LEU A 142 5.54 -6.69 6.76
N HIS A 143 6.07 -6.13 5.68
CA HIS A 143 7.50 -6.07 5.41
C HIS A 143 7.98 -4.62 5.55
N MET A 144 8.86 -4.37 6.51
CA MET A 144 9.49 -3.06 6.78
C MET A 144 11.01 -3.18 6.81
N ASP A 145 11.55 -4.17 6.12
CA ASP A 145 12.98 -4.46 6.05
C ASP A 145 13.77 -3.29 5.46
N GLY A 146 15.03 -3.12 5.90
CA GLY A 146 15.92 -2.10 5.33
C GLY A 146 15.44 -0.66 5.52
N ASN A 147 14.73 -0.38 6.61
CA ASN A 147 14.39 0.98 7.06
C ASN A 147 15.41 1.43 8.14
N TYR A 148 15.11 2.54 8.84
CA TYR A 148 15.97 3.13 9.87
C TYR A 148 15.29 3.11 11.24
N ILE A 149 14.42 2.14 11.49
CA ILE A 149 13.67 2.04 12.75
C ILE A 149 14.66 1.80 13.89
N VAL A 150 14.61 2.65 14.92
CA VAL A 150 15.55 2.61 16.06
C VAL A 150 14.97 1.85 17.26
N GLU A 151 13.66 1.94 17.46
CA GLU A 151 12.98 1.35 18.61
C GLU A 151 11.58 0.88 18.24
N ILE A 152 11.09 -0.15 18.95
CA ILE A 152 9.69 -0.59 18.85
C ILE A 152 8.98 -0.25 20.16
N LYS A 153 8.09 0.75 20.08
CA LYS A 153 7.29 1.24 21.21
C LYS A 153 6.16 0.25 21.58
N PRO A 154 5.58 0.36 22.79
CA PRO A 154 4.47 -0.49 23.20
C PRO A 154 3.24 -0.35 22.29
N ASN A 155 2.56 -1.46 22.02
CA ASN A 155 1.28 -1.50 21.31
C ASN A 155 1.30 -0.91 19.88
N VAL A 156 2.47 -0.78 19.23
CA VAL A 156 2.56 -0.23 17.87
C VAL A 156 1.71 -1.03 16.86
N PHE A 157 1.57 -2.34 17.10
CA PHE A 157 0.81 -3.24 16.22
C PHE A 157 -0.53 -3.72 16.82
N ILE A 158 -1.09 -2.99 17.80
CA ILE A 158 -2.23 -3.45 18.61
C ILE A 158 -3.48 -3.86 17.79
N ASP A 159 -3.72 -3.17 16.68
CA ASP A 159 -4.88 -3.42 15.80
C ASP A 159 -4.62 -4.49 14.74
N MET A 160 -3.38 -4.99 14.60
CA MET A 160 -2.96 -5.93 13.55
C MET A 160 -3.14 -7.40 13.96
N TRP A 161 -4.31 -7.76 14.48
CA TRP A 161 -4.57 -9.07 15.08
C TRP A 161 -4.53 -10.25 14.10
N ARG A 162 -4.58 -10.00 12.78
CA ARG A 162 -4.43 -11.02 11.71
C ARG A 162 -3.00 -11.16 11.19
N LEU A 163 -2.06 -10.39 11.72
CA LEU A 163 -0.68 -10.38 11.22
C LEU A 163 -0.02 -11.72 11.55
N LYS A 164 0.46 -12.39 10.50
CA LYS A 164 1.13 -13.69 10.58
C LYS A 164 2.64 -13.57 10.39
N ILE A 165 3.07 -12.61 9.58
CA ILE A 165 4.47 -12.36 9.28
C ILE A 165 4.79 -10.88 9.49
N LEU A 166 5.74 -10.61 10.37
CA LEU A 166 6.31 -9.29 10.58
C LEU A 166 7.81 -9.35 10.29
N SER A 167 8.25 -8.58 9.30
CA SER A 167 9.65 -8.48 8.94
C SER A 167 10.19 -7.08 9.21
N LEU A 168 11.17 -7.00 10.11
CA LEU A 168 11.86 -5.79 10.54
C LEU A 168 13.38 -5.93 10.33
N ALA A 169 13.79 -6.86 9.45
CA ALA A 169 15.20 -7.18 9.27
C ALA A 169 15.98 -6.00 8.66
N GLY A 170 17.26 -5.89 9.00
CA GLY A 170 18.12 -4.85 8.44
C GLY A 170 17.70 -3.43 8.81
N ASN A 171 17.03 -3.24 9.95
CA ASN A 171 16.82 -1.93 10.56
C ASN A 171 17.98 -1.60 11.52
N ILE A 172 17.83 -0.56 12.33
CA ILE A 172 18.83 -0.18 13.35
C ILE A 172 18.25 -0.30 14.77
N ILE A 173 17.34 -1.27 14.96
CA ILE A 173 16.60 -1.44 16.20
C ILE A 173 17.56 -1.82 17.31
N ASN A 174 17.63 -1.01 18.36
CA ASN A 174 18.46 -1.26 19.53
C ASN A 174 17.65 -1.49 20.81
N SER A 175 16.34 -1.22 20.77
CA SER A 175 15.43 -1.39 21.90
C SER A 175 14.06 -1.87 21.43
N ILE A 176 13.50 -2.83 22.15
CA ILE A 176 12.12 -3.30 22.02
C ILE A 176 11.50 -3.17 23.41
N GLU A 177 10.48 -2.33 23.53
CA GLU A 177 9.82 -2.09 24.81
C GLU A 177 8.84 -3.22 25.16
N SER A 178 8.50 -3.33 26.45
CA SER A 178 7.48 -4.27 26.91
C SER A 178 6.16 -4.04 26.20
N ASN A 179 5.47 -5.12 25.82
CA ASN A 179 4.21 -5.06 25.06
C ASN A 179 4.33 -4.45 23.66
N ALA A 180 5.54 -4.31 23.09
CA ALA A 180 5.73 -3.85 21.71
C ALA A 180 4.90 -4.65 20.69
N PHE A 181 4.84 -5.97 20.88
CA PHE A 181 4.12 -6.90 20.01
C PHE A 181 2.73 -7.29 20.52
N ASN A 182 2.17 -6.55 21.47
CA ASN A 182 0.82 -6.80 21.96
C ASN A 182 -0.20 -6.64 20.83
N GLY A 183 -1.27 -7.45 20.85
CA GLY A 183 -2.28 -7.52 19.79
C GLY A 183 -1.97 -8.49 18.64
N LEU A 184 -0.71 -8.93 18.49
CA LEU A 184 -0.28 -9.84 17.43
C LEU A 184 -0.64 -11.32 17.71
N ALA A 185 -1.94 -11.61 17.84
CA ALA A 185 -2.45 -12.91 18.26
C ALA A 185 -2.15 -14.05 17.28
N GLU A 186 -2.11 -13.77 15.97
CA GLU A 186 -1.87 -14.76 14.90
C GLU A 186 -0.42 -14.77 14.38
N LEU A 187 0.53 -14.10 15.06
CA LEU A 187 1.89 -13.98 14.56
C LEU A 187 2.64 -15.32 14.61
N HIS A 188 3.13 -15.74 13.45
CA HIS A 188 3.87 -17.00 13.29
C HIS A 188 5.36 -16.76 13.03
N GLU A 189 5.70 -15.68 12.33
CA GLU A 189 7.08 -15.38 11.92
C GLU A 189 7.43 -13.94 12.24
N LEU A 190 8.51 -13.77 13.00
CA LEU A 190 9.11 -12.49 13.33
C LEU A 190 10.58 -12.48 12.90
N TYR A 191 10.94 -11.54 12.04
CA TYR A 191 12.32 -11.38 11.56
C TYR A 191 12.93 -10.11 12.16
N LEU A 192 13.94 -10.28 13.02
CA LEU A 192 14.70 -9.20 13.65
C LEU A 192 16.20 -9.27 13.33
N ASN A 193 16.64 -10.16 12.44
CA ASN A 193 18.02 -10.27 12.02
C ASN A 193 18.56 -8.95 11.44
N ASP A 194 19.88 -8.78 11.50
CA ASP A 194 20.59 -7.60 11.01
C ASP A 194 20.14 -6.27 11.67
N ASN A 195 19.70 -6.33 12.92
CA ASN A 195 19.46 -5.17 13.79
C ASN A 195 20.62 -4.94 14.78
N ARG A 196 20.43 -4.02 15.74
CA ARG A 196 21.42 -3.63 16.76
C ARG A 196 20.99 -4.02 18.18
N LEU A 197 20.19 -5.08 18.29
CA LEU A 197 19.68 -5.58 19.56
C LEU A 197 20.83 -6.17 20.37
N ALA A 198 21.16 -5.54 21.50
CA ALA A 198 22.17 -6.04 22.42
C ALA A 198 21.56 -6.85 23.57
N ILE A 199 20.36 -6.48 24.01
CA ILE A 199 19.67 -7.06 25.16
C ILE A 199 18.19 -7.20 24.80
N LEU A 200 17.63 -8.38 25.08
CA LEU A 200 16.19 -8.63 25.01
C LEU A 200 15.64 -8.57 26.44
N ASN A 201 14.73 -7.63 26.69
CA ASN A 201 14.09 -7.50 28.00
C ASN A 201 13.08 -8.62 28.24
N ASP A 202 12.86 -8.98 29.51
CA ASP A 202 11.81 -9.91 29.88
C ASP A 202 10.44 -9.39 29.43
N GLY A 203 9.61 -10.28 28.89
CA GLY A 203 8.23 -9.96 28.49
C GLY A 203 8.08 -9.30 27.12
N ILE A 204 9.15 -9.09 26.33
CA ILE A 204 8.99 -8.62 24.94
C ILE A 204 8.17 -9.59 24.07
N PHE A 205 8.24 -10.88 24.40
CA PHE A 205 7.49 -11.96 23.73
C PHE A 205 6.21 -12.34 24.49
N ALA A 206 5.84 -11.58 25.52
CA ALA A 206 4.59 -11.80 26.23
C ALA A 206 3.43 -11.51 25.27
N GLY A 207 2.59 -12.51 25.03
CA GLY A 207 1.44 -12.41 24.13
C GLY A 207 1.56 -13.25 22.85
N PHE A 208 2.75 -13.75 22.52
CA PHE A 208 2.89 -14.73 21.45
C PHE A 208 2.26 -16.06 21.86
N ARG A 209 1.21 -16.47 21.14
CA ARG A 209 0.53 -17.76 21.35
C ARG A 209 0.95 -18.81 20.32
N ASP A 210 1.19 -18.38 19.08
CA ASP A 210 1.38 -19.26 17.94
C ASP A 210 2.71 -19.01 17.18
N ILE A 211 3.69 -18.35 17.82
CA ILE A 211 4.98 -18.04 17.18
C ILE A 211 5.73 -19.33 16.82
N LYS A 212 6.18 -19.41 15.56
CA LYS A 212 6.88 -20.59 15.01
C LYS A 212 8.34 -20.29 14.72
N LYS A 213 8.66 -19.04 14.38
CA LYS A 213 10.00 -18.63 13.99
C LYS A 213 10.31 -17.21 14.50
N ILE A 214 11.48 -17.08 15.10
CA ILE A 214 12.12 -15.82 15.47
C ILE A 214 13.58 -15.93 14.99
N ASP A 215 14.02 -14.98 14.16
CA ASP A 215 15.42 -14.82 13.74
C ASP A 215 16.09 -13.65 14.49
#